data_AF-A0A6U6W9G4-F1
#
_entry.id   AF-A0A6U6W9G4-F1
#
_cell.length_a   1.000
_cell.length_b   1.000
_cell.length_c   1.000
_cell.angle_alpha   90.00
_cell.angle_beta   90.00
_cell.angle_gamma   90.00
#
_symmetry.space_group_name_H-M   'P 1'
#
loop_
_entity.id
_entity.type
_entity.pdbx_description
1 polymer ?
#
loop_
_entity_poly.entity_id
_entity_poly.type
_entity_poly.pdbx_seq_one_letter_code
_entity_poly.pdbx_strand_id
1 'polypeptide(L)'
;ERFKLRHIPRASTPRLAPAARRGPMDPVLELLRKYDRSPDGTIGVDELHQLLAHLDRSGYWTAEKVRTVLDSAGADSATGRADLTAFIRALYDDSRDWEAVRQSLQRVMDSPEWDDGSYAPLLIRLAWHSSGTYNKADGSGGSNGATMRHALEAADPENAGLGQARQYLEQVKAAHPWISYADLWILAACVAIEHTGGPRVSFTGGRKDAEAARAVAPGRLPGAEHGIDEGFELDDEGRFKGWEKLAAHVRTIFGRMGLGDQEAVALLCGGHVYGRCHTSTSGYAGAWVENPTRFSNEYAADMVGDKWIAVTHDTRMPDGGPVPEEVRPAPGKRQYIDLSKYEPEEDEQEVRDAPDATAYPPGRYVCVSQWVNCREKPDVESAIIGRFNQEDALSLVAVKVFGTAIRGLAAQGGWVSIVGSAGKTLFSRAGDLDVQFLCGRYRAVAPGGAPCFEGLAGEPASSRTGAGDEFTVSEIAFGQDGDLQGAVLGKRADLGQGSGFWVLLYSPSQGLSSELIVQGYNEKPRKAIAGQTGHQMMLVSDMVLLWDEGFRQHLEVYAEDEERLKDDFGRAFQRLTELGCPWSKDYGPASGSQALEAVAAGGCPFLSGLAGAGAAEN
;
A
#
# COMPACT_ATOMS: atom_id res chain seq x y z
N GLU A 1 56.02 -6.02 47.04
CA GLU A 1 57.48 -5.94 47.25
C GLU A 1 58.16 -5.30 46.06
N ARG A 2 59.34 -4.73 46.30
CA ARG A 2 60.18 -3.96 45.36
C ARG A 2 60.71 -4.80 44.18
N PHE A 3 61.06 -4.06 43.10
CA PHE A 3 62.25 -4.23 42.26
C PHE A 3 62.25 -5.27 41.11
N LYS A 4 62.25 -4.76 39.86
CA LYS A 4 63.38 -4.71 38.89
C LYS A 4 62.98 -5.04 37.45
N LEU A 5 62.91 -3.99 36.65
CA LEU A 5 63.22 -4.02 35.23
C LEU A 5 64.71 -4.36 35.04
N ARG A 6 65.03 -5.35 34.21
CA ARG A 6 66.33 -5.49 33.53
C ARG A 6 66.13 -5.86 32.06
N HIS A 7 66.59 -4.93 31.23
CA HIS A 7 66.94 -4.93 29.80
C HIS A 7 66.88 -6.21 28.97
N ILE A 8 66.28 -6.06 27.76
CA ILE A 8 66.71 -6.68 26.49
C ILE A 8 66.65 -5.57 25.39
N PRO A 9 67.58 -5.52 24.41
CA PRO A 9 68.09 -4.29 23.80
C PRO A 9 67.38 -3.80 22.52
N ARG A 10 67.68 -2.53 22.16
CA ARG A 10 67.18 -1.76 21.01
C ARG A 10 67.35 -2.49 19.67
N ALA A 11 66.24 -2.71 18.97
CA ALA A 11 66.20 -2.85 17.52
C ALA A 11 65.94 -1.49 16.87
N SER A 12 66.62 -1.24 15.75
CA SER A 12 66.69 0.00 14.97
C SER A 12 65.34 0.61 14.58
N THR A 13 65.18 1.91 14.83
CA THR A 13 64.09 2.75 14.29
C THR A 13 64.17 2.84 12.75
N PRO A 14 63.10 2.52 12.00
CA PRO A 14 63.00 2.91 10.60
C PRO A 14 62.83 4.43 10.51
N ARG A 15 63.54 5.08 9.58
CA ARG A 15 63.35 6.50 9.25
C ARG A 15 61.90 6.70 8.76
N LEU A 16 61.13 7.51 9.48
CA LEU A 16 59.84 8.03 9.01
C LEU A 16 60.08 8.85 7.74
N ALA A 17 59.36 8.49 6.68
CA ALA A 17 59.21 9.31 5.48
C ALA A 17 58.61 10.68 5.85
N PRO A 18 58.93 11.76 5.11
CA PRO A 18 58.42 13.09 5.42
C PRO A 18 56.90 13.11 5.36
N ALA A 19 56.27 13.79 6.32
CA ALA A 19 54.82 13.90 6.46
C ALA A 19 54.17 14.25 5.11
N ALA A 20 53.27 13.37 4.66
CA ALA A 20 52.38 13.65 3.55
C ALA A 20 51.64 14.96 3.85
N ARG A 21 51.66 15.90 2.90
CA ARG A 21 50.84 17.11 2.95
C ARG A 21 49.40 16.68 3.20
N ARG A 22 48.81 17.07 4.33
CA ARG A 22 47.38 16.88 4.59
C ARG A 22 46.63 17.56 3.44
N GLY A 23 45.83 16.80 2.69
CA GLY A 23 44.88 17.36 1.74
C GLY A 23 43.90 18.32 2.43
N PRO A 24 43.15 19.14 1.66
CA PRO A 24 42.14 20.02 2.23
C PRO A 24 41.20 19.21 3.13
N MET A 25 40.98 19.70 4.36
CA MET A 25 40.02 19.09 5.28
C MET A 25 38.61 19.15 4.69
N ASP A 26 37.78 18.19 5.06
CA ASP A 26 36.35 18.17 4.71
C ASP A 26 35.70 19.50 5.17
N PRO A 27 35.05 20.27 4.27
CA PRO A 27 34.36 21.51 4.60
C PRO A 27 33.37 21.37 5.76
N VAL A 28 32.72 20.21 5.89
CA VAL A 28 31.79 19.90 7.00
C VAL A 28 32.54 19.85 8.33
N LEU A 29 33.71 19.21 8.37
CA LEU A 29 34.55 19.14 9.56
C LEU A 29 35.15 20.49 9.94
N GLU A 30 35.43 21.37 8.97
CA GLU A 30 35.86 22.74 9.27
C GLU A 30 34.74 23.58 9.89
N LEU A 31 33.52 23.51 9.34
CA LEU A 31 32.35 24.21 9.86
C LEU A 31 31.98 23.72 11.27
N LEU A 32 31.96 22.40 11.51
CA LEU A 32 31.67 21.82 12.82
C LEU A 32 32.72 22.20 13.87
N ARG A 33 34.01 22.21 13.51
CA ARG A 33 35.09 22.65 14.43
C ARG A 33 35.02 24.14 14.73
N LYS A 34 34.53 24.95 13.79
CA LYS A 34 34.35 26.39 14.01
C LYS A 34 33.21 26.64 15.00
N TYR A 35 32.13 25.87 14.92
CA TYR A 35 31.04 25.88 15.89
C TYR A 35 31.48 25.43 17.29
N ASP A 36 32.20 24.29 17.39
CA ASP A 36 32.70 23.76 18.67
C ASP A 36 33.60 24.75 19.44
N ARG A 37 34.21 25.70 18.70
CA ARG A 37 35.05 26.77 19.25
C ARG A 37 34.31 28.07 19.48
N SER A 38 33.01 28.16 19.17
CA SER A 38 32.24 29.37 19.37
C SER A 38 31.98 29.57 20.86
N PRO A 39 32.47 30.66 21.48
CA PRO A 39 32.38 30.87 22.93
C PRO A 39 30.94 31.09 23.42
N ASP A 40 30.02 31.39 22.52
CA ASP A 40 28.60 31.69 22.76
C ASP A 40 27.65 30.57 22.26
N GLY A 41 28.18 29.47 21.70
CA GLY A 41 27.36 28.38 21.16
C GLY A 41 26.56 28.73 19.89
N THR A 42 26.96 29.77 19.15
CA THR A 42 26.27 30.19 17.92
C THR A 42 27.09 29.91 16.64
N ILE A 43 26.41 29.83 15.49
CA ILE A 43 27.00 29.70 14.14
C ILE A 43 26.53 30.85 13.26
N GLY A 44 27.35 31.30 12.28
CA GLY A 44 26.88 32.30 11.31
C GLY A 44 25.76 31.73 10.43
N VAL A 45 24.76 32.53 10.07
CA VAL A 45 23.62 32.05 9.25
C VAL A 45 24.08 31.50 7.89
N ASP A 46 25.04 32.15 7.25
CA ASP A 46 25.60 31.69 5.98
C ASP A 46 26.41 30.40 6.13
N GLU A 47 27.07 30.20 7.27
CA GLU A 47 27.83 28.99 7.60
C GLU A 47 26.91 27.81 7.91
N LEU A 48 25.79 28.07 8.59
CA LEU A 48 24.74 27.08 8.83
C LEU A 48 24.06 26.67 7.52
N HIS A 49 23.77 27.63 6.65
CA HIS A 49 23.26 27.34 5.31
C HIS A 49 24.25 26.49 4.50
N GLN A 50 25.54 26.81 4.54
CA GLN A 50 26.58 25.99 3.90
C GLN A 50 26.65 24.59 4.51
N LEU A 51 26.59 24.45 5.83
CA LEU A 51 26.61 23.15 6.51
C LEU A 51 25.40 22.30 6.07
N LEU A 52 24.20 22.88 6.07
CA LEU A 52 22.98 22.20 5.64
C LEU A 52 23.02 21.83 4.16
N ALA A 53 23.55 22.69 3.29
CA ALA A 53 23.73 22.39 1.87
C ALA A 53 24.72 21.23 1.62
N HIS A 54 25.68 21.00 2.52
CA HIS A 54 26.58 19.85 2.45
C HIS A 54 25.92 18.56 2.97
N LEU A 55 25.06 18.67 3.99
CA LEU A 55 24.36 17.53 4.61
C LEU A 55 23.11 17.10 3.83
N ASP A 56 22.46 18.06 3.17
CA ASP A 56 21.23 17.89 2.42
C ASP A 56 21.39 18.51 1.02
N ARG A 57 21.55 17.64 0.03
CA ARG A 57 21.75 18.02 -1.37
C ARG A 57 20.45 18.28 -2.13
N SER A 58 19.30 18.24 -1.46
CA SER A 58 17.98 18.40 -2.10
C SER A 58 17.62 19.86 -2.42
N GLY A 59 18.44 20.83 -2.00
CA GLY A 59 18.10 22.25 -2.12
C GLY A 59 17.01 22.71 -1.14
N TYR A 60 16.55 21.84 -0.25
CA TYR A 60 15.48 22.15 0.71
C TYR A 60 15.84 23.34 1.61
N TRP A 61 17.11 23.48 2.01
CA TRP A 61 17.60 24.54 2.89
C TRP A 61 18.08 25.76 2.12
N THR A 62 17.17 26.58 1.59
CA THR A 62 17.56 27.89 1.04
C THR A 62 17.96 28.86 2.16
N ALA A 63 18.78 29.88 1.84
CA ALA A 63 19.17 30.91 2.80
C ALA A 63 17.96 31.61 3.45
N GLU A 64 16.87 31.78 2.69
CA GLU A 64 15.60 32.33 3.17
C GLU A 64 14.90 31.39 4.17
N LYS A 65 14.92 30.08 3.92
CA LYS A 65 14.29 29.08 4.80
C LYS A 65 15.07 28.87 6.09
N VAL A 66 16.40 28.83 5.99
CA VAL A 66 17.28 28.83 7.17
C VAL A 66 16.99 30.07 8.01
N ARG A 67 16.92 31.26 7.40
CA ARG A 67 16.56 32.50 8.09
C ARG A 67 15.16 32.45 8.71
N THR A 68 14.15 31.92 8.02
CA THR A 68 12.78 31.81 8.54
C THR A 68 12.70 30.91 9.78
N VAL A 69 13.41 29.77 9.77
CA VAL A 69 13.47 28.84 10.91
C VAL A 69 14.20 29.51 12.08
N LEU A 70 15.26 30.27 11.79
CA LEU A 70 16.03 31.00 12.78
C LEU A 70 15.27 32.17 13.40
N ASP A 71 14.55 32.95 12.61
CA ASP A 71 13.70 34.04 13.10
C ASP A 71 12.61 33.48 14.03
N SER A 72 12.05 32.32 13.69
CA SER A 72 11.09 31.60 14.55
C SER A 72 11.73 31.05 15.83
N ALA A 73 13.04 30.75 15.80
CA ALA A 73 13.83 30.31 16.95
C ALA A 73 14.34 31.46 17.83
N GLY A 74 14.04 32.73 17.49
CA GLY A 74 14.49 33.91 18.22
C GLY A 74 15.93 34.35 17.91
N ALA A 75 16.44 34.09 16.70
CA ALA A 75 17.78 34.50 16.30
C ALA A 75 17.97 36.04 16.32
N ASP A 76 19.17 36.48 16.68
CA ASP A 76 19.50 37.89 16.79
C ASP A 76 19.80 38.49 15.40
N SER A 77 18.79 39.19 14.87
CA SER A 77 18.85 39.92 13.61
C SER A 77 19.98 40.96 13.53
N ALA A 78 20.53 41.43 14.66
CA ALA A 78 21.61 42.41 14.68
C ALA A 78 22.99 41.78 14.46
N THR A 79 23.18 40.51 14.83
CA THR A 79 24.49 39.83 14.80
C THR A 79 24.66 38.87 13.63
N GLY A 80 23.57 38.43 13.00
CA GLY A 80 23.62 37.46 11.89
C GLY A 80 24.14 36.08 12.33
N ARG A 81 23.93 35.75 13.61
CA ARG A 81 24.36 34.50 14.25
C ARG A 81 23.15 33.76 14.82
N ALA A 82 23.26 32.44 14.87
CA ALA A 82 22.19 31.51 15.21
C ALA A 82 22.65 30.55 16.31
N ASP A 83 21.84 30.38 17.36
CA ASP A 83 22.02 29.28 18.31
C ASP A 83 21.65 27.96 17.62
N LEU A 84 22.61 27.04 17.49
CA LEU A 84 22.39 25.77 16.80
C LEU A 84 21.43 24.85 17.56
N THR A 85 21.40 24.93 18.89
CA THR A 85 20.47 24.18 19.73
C THR A 85 19.05 24.70 19.57
N ALA A 86 18.87 26.03 19.49
CA ALA A 86 17.58 26.65 19.18
C ALA A 86 17.15 26.36 17.73
N PHE A 87 18.08 26.36 16.79
CA PHE A 87 17.84 25.96 15.40
C PHE A 87 17.40 24.50 15.29
N ILE A 88 18.11 23.57 15.96
CA ILE A 88 17.73 22.15 16.04
C ILE A 88 16.38 22.02 16.73
N ARG A 89 16.14 22.72 17.85
CA ARG A 89 14.83 22.71 18.50
C ARG A 89 13.72 23.29 17.65
N ALA A 90 13.98 24.28 16.79
CA ALA A 90 13.02 24.85 15.84
C ALA A 90 12.77 23.93 14.63
N LEU A 91 13.81 23.20 14.21
CA LEU A 91 13.76 22.09 13.25
C LEU A 91 12.87 20.96 13.76
N TYR A 92 12.97 20.66 15.05
CA TYR A 92 12.22 19.65 15.78
C TYR A 92 11.10 20.27 16.65
N ASP A 93 10.67 21.50 16.37
CA ASP A 93 9.62 22.16 17.16
C ASP A 93 8.30 21.45 16.84
N ASP A 94 7.83 20.73 17.85
CA ASP A 94 6.89 19.62 17.86
C ASP A 94 5.43 20.02 17.53
N SER A 95 5.23 21.17 16.86
CA SER A 95 3.91 21.63 16.43
C SER A 95 3.41 20.95 15.16
N ARG A 96 4.31 20.32 14.38
CA ARG A 96 4.00 19.62 13.13
C ARG A 96 4.23 18.12 13.29
N ASP A 97 3.33 17.49 14.01
CA ASP A 97 3.32 16.05 14.24
C ASP A 97 2.85 15.30 12.98
N TRP A 98 3.79 15.08 12.04
CA TRP A 98 3.54 14.31 10.82
C TRP A 98 3.11 12.87 11.11
N GLU A 99 3.58 12.29 12.20
CA GLU A 99 3.24 10.92 12.59
C GLU A 99 1.77 10.84 13.03
N ALA A 100 1.28 11.82 13.78
CA ALA A 100 -0.15 11.92 14.07
C ALA A 100 -1.00 12.10 12.82
N VAL A 101 -0.52 12.82 11.79
CA VAL A 101 -1.22 12.89 10.49
C VAL A 101 -1.26 11.52 9.82
N ARG A 102 -0.14 10.79 9.77
CA ARG A 102 -0.07 9.43 9.21
C ARG A 102 -1.03 8.48 9.91
N GLN A 103 -1.07 8.51 11.24
CA GLN A 103 -2.00 7.69 12.01
C GLN A 103 -3.46 8.08 11.75
N SER A 104 -3.76 9.37 11.66
CA SER A 104 -5.10 9.84 11.27
C SER A 104 -5.49 9.34 9.89
N LEU A 105 -4.56 9.31 8.93
CA LEU A 105 -4.78 8.79 7.58
C LEU A 105 -5.01 7.28 7.59
N GLN A 106 -4.17 6.49 8.26
CA GLN A 106 -4.31 5.03 8.36
C GLN A 106 -5.67 4.61 8.94
N ARG A 107 -6.13 5.29 10.01
CA ARG A 107 -7.44 5.00 10.65
C ARG A 107 -8.63 5.19 9.71
N VAL A 108 -8.44 5.93 8.62
CA VAL A 108 -9.51 6.25 7.67
C VAL A 108 -9.29 5.53 6.34
N MET A 109 -8.20 4.80 6.10
CA MET A 109 -8.01 4.15 4.79
C MET A 109 -8.94 2.97 4.56
N ASP A 110 -9.13 2.10 5.56
CA ASP A 110 -9.99 0.93 5.41
C ASP A 110 -11.45 1.31 5.67
N SER A 111 -12.31 1.00 4.70
CA SER A 111 -13.73 1.32 4.73
C SER A 111 -14.54 0.24 4.02
N PRO A 112 -15.16 -0.69 4.76
CA PRO A 112 -15.99 -1.76 4.18
C PRO A 112 -17.16 -1.26 3.33
N GLU A 113 -17.53 0.01 3.45
CA GLU A 113 -18.65 0.62 2.73
C GLU A 113 -18.21 1.30 1.41
N TRP A 114 -16.91 1.31 1.09
CA TRP A 114 -16.37 1.91 -0.13
C TRP A 114 -15.69 0.87 -1.02
N ASP A 115 -16.19 0.72 -2.25
CA ASP A 115 -15.67 -0.17 -3.29
C ASP A 115 -15.16 -1.52 -2.73
N ASP A 116 -13.86 -1.78 -2.89
CA ASP A 116 -13.15 -2.99 -2.50
C ASP A 116 -12.81 -3.06 -0.99
N GLY A 117 -13.43 -2.21 -0.19
CA GLY A 117 -13.20 -2.11 1.25
C GLY A 117 -12.12 -1.09 1.66
N SER A 118 -11.65 -0.24 0.75
CA SER A 118 -10.56 0.71 1.04
C SER A 118 -10.60 1.98 0.19
N TYR A 119 -10.36 3.13 0.83
CA TYR A 119 -10.13 4.41 0.16
C TYR A 119 -8.71 4.57 -0.36
N ALA A 120 -7.77 3.68 -0.01
CA ALA A 120 -6.37 3.78 -0.41
C ALA A 120 -6.18 3.99 -1.93
N PRO A 121 -6.82 3.20 -2.82
CA PRO A 121 -6.73 3.43 -4.27
C PRO A 121 -7.16 4.83 -4.72
N LEU A 122 -8.25 5.34 -4.13
CA LEU A 122 -8.79 6.66 -4.47
C LEU A 122 -7.82 7.79 -4.05
N LEU A 123 -7.14 7.63 -2.91
CA LEU A 123 -6.14 8.59 -2.43
C LEU A 123 -4.87 8.58 -3.30
N ILE A 124 -4.46 7.39 -3.76
CA ILE A 124 -3.34 7.24 -4.72
C ILE A 124 -3.69 7.95 -6.03
N ARG A 125 -4.90 7.72 -6.56
CA ARG A 125 -5.40 8.42 -7.75
C ARG A 125 -5.42 9.94 -7.57
N LEU A 126 -5.89 10.45 -6.42
CA LEU A 126 -5.89 11.89 -6.14
C LEU A 126 -4.48 12.49 -6.25
N ALA A 127 -3.48 11.86 -5.64
CA ALA A 127 -2.10 12.34 -5.69
C ALA A 127 -1.49 12.22 -7.09
N TRP A 128 -1.76 11.12 -7.82
CA TRP A 128 -1.38 10.96 -9.22
C TRP A 128 -1.95 12.09 -10.07
N HIS A 129 -3.26 12.33 -10.02
CA HIS A 129 -3.93 13.36 -10.82
C HIS A 129 -3.46 14.77 -10.45
N SER A 130 -3.27 15.07 -9.17
CA SER A 130 -2.72 16.36 -8.73
C SER A 130 -1.30 16.57 -9.27
N SER A 131 -0.48 15.53 -9.32
CA SER A 131 0.93 15.62 -9.77
C SER A 131 1.07 15.58 -11.29
N GLY A 132 0.18 14.83 -11.96
CA GLY A 132 0.19 14.53 -13.39
C GLY A 132 -0.03 15.74 -14.29
N THR A 133 -0.48 16.87 -13.74
CA THR A 133 -0.66 18.12 -14.49
C THR A 133 0.65 18.88 -14.77
N TYR A 134 1.77 18.42 -14.19
CA TYR A 134 3.05 19.10 -14.33
C TYR A 134 3.52 19.24 -15.78
N ASN A 135 4.09 20.40 -16.10
CA ASN A 135 4.74 20.67 -17.36
C ASN A 135 6.17 21.17 -17.13
N LYS A 136 7.16 20.37 -17.53
CA LYS A 136 8.58 20.72 -17.36
C LYS A 136 9.00 21.96 -18.16
N ALA A 137 8.26 22.31 -19.22
CA ALA A 137 8.63 23.42 -20.10
C ALA A 137 8.43 24.79 -19.44
N ASP A 138 7.39 24.93 -18.61
CA ASP A 138 7.02 26.20 -17.97
C ASP A 138 6.93 26.10 -16.43
N GLY A 139 7.07 24.90 -15.86
CA GLY A 139 6.98 24.64 -14.42
C GLY A 139 5.56 24.75 -13.86
N SER A 140 4.53 24.84 -14.71
CA SER A 140 3.12 24.91 -14.29
C SER A 140 2.56 23.53 -13.91
N GLY A 141 1.47 23.52 -13.14
CA GLY A 141 0.86 22.30 -12.61
C GLY A 141 1.71 21.61 -11.54
N GLY A 142 1.46 20.32 -11.33
CA GLY A 142 2.16 19.49 -10.34
C GLY A 142 1.53 19.54 -8.94
N SER A 143 2.14 18.79 -8.03
CA SER A 143 1.59 18.56 -6.68
C SER A 143 1.61 19.79 -5.77
N ASN A 144 2.38 20.84 -6.11
CA ASN A 144 2.54 22.04 -5.30
C ASN A 144 1.47 23.11 -5.62
N GLY A 145 0.29 22.93 -5.02
CA GLY A 145 -0.80 23.90 -5.10
C GLY A 145 -2.17 23.39 -4.65
N ALA A 146 -2.41 22.08 -4.76
CA ALA A 146 -3.74 21.47 -4.56
C ALA A 146 -4.85 22.23 -5.30
N THR A 147 -4.58 22.64 -6.54
CA THR A 147 -5.45 23.52 -7.32
C THR A 147 -6.71 22.83 -7.82
N MET A 148 -6.75 21.50 -7.83
CA MET A 148 -7.96 20.70 -8.01
C MET A 148 -9.05 20.99 -6.95
N ARG A 149 -8.79 21.76 -5.89
CA ARG A 149 -9.86 22.28 -5.01
C ARG A 149 -10.71 23.36 -5.68
N HIS A 150 -10.19 24.00 -6.72
CA HIS A 150 -10.85 25.10 -7.43
C HIS A 150 -11.63 24.58 -8.64
N ALA A 151 -12.67 25.32 -9.02
CA ALA A 151 -13.68 24.87 -9.99
C ALA A 151 -13.12 24.43 -11.36
N LEU A 152 -12.11 25.15 -11.89
CA LEU A 152 -11.56 24.85 -13.22
C LEU A 152 -10.98 23.43 -13.30
N GLU A 153 -10.09 23.09 -12.37
CA GLU A 153 -9.40 21.80 -12.36
C GLU A 153 -10.26 20.71 -11.71
N ALA A 154 -11.14 21.06 -10.76
CA ALA A 154 -12.13 20.15 -10.18
C ALA A 154 -13.14 19.63 -11.22
N ALA A 155 -13.43 20.42 -12.26
CA ALA A 155 -14.39 20.10 -13.32
C ALA A 155 -13.72 19.46 -14.55
N ASP A 156 -12.41 19.22 -14.53
CA ASP A 156 -11.75 18.39 -15.54
C ASP A 156 -12.42 17.00 -15.55
N PRO A 157 -12.94 16.52 -16.70
CA PRO A 157 -13.56 15.20 -16.80
C PRO A 157 -12.67 14.07 -16.27
N GLU A 158 -11.35 14.18 -16.45
CA GLU A 158 -10.40 13.17 -15.95
C GLU A 158 -10.33 13.14 -14.41
N ASN A 159 -10.76 14.21 -13.73
CA ASN A 159 -10.83 14.30 -12.27
C ASN A 159 -12.19 13.89 -11.69
N ALA A 160 -13.12 13.40 -12.51
CA ALA A 160 -14.42 12.89 -12.05
C ALA A 160 -14.23 11.81 -10.96
N GLY A 161 -15.01 11.91 -9.88
CA GLY A 161 -14.90 11.03 -8.71
C GLY A 161 -13.85 11.45 -7.65
N LEU A 162 -12.92 12.35 -7.97
CA LEU A 162 -11.93 12.83 -6.98
C LEU A 162 -12.51 13.83 -5.97
N GLY A 163 -13.76 14.25 -6.13
CA GLY A 163 -14.51 14.98 -5.10
C GLY A 163 -14.67 14.17 -3.81
N GLN A 164 -14.88 12.86 -3.93
CA GLN A 164 -15.03 11.95 -2.79
C GLN A 164 -13.73 11.87 -1.99
N ALA A 165 -12.58 11.76 -2.68
CA ALA A 165 -11.26 11.75 -2.06
C ALA A 165 -11.00 13.02 -1.23
N ARG A 166 -11.29 14.19 -1.83
CA ARG A 166 -11.12 15.49 -1.19
C ARG A 166 -12.01 15.65 0.04
N GLN A 167 -13.29 15.33 -0.11
CA GLN A 167 -14.24 15.35 1.01
C GLN A 167 -13.79 14.44 2.15
N TYR A 168 -13.25 13.26 1.82
CA TYR A 168 -12.78 12.32 2.81
C TYR A 168 -11.59 12.83 3.61
N LEU A 169 -10.68 13.55 2.95
CA LEU A 169 -9.51 14.15 3.60
C LEU A 169 -9.84 15.39 4.44
N GLU A 170 -11.03 15.98 4.33
CA GLU A 170 -11.42 17.14 5.16
C GLU A 170 -11.43 16.80 6.66
N GLN A 171 -11.78 15.57 7.06
CA GLN A 171 -11.73 15.16 8.47
C GLN A 171 -10.30 15.14 9.02
N VAL A 172 -9.34 14.73 8.20
CA VAL A 172 -7.91 14.73 8.56
C VAL A 172 -7.38 16.15 8.58
N LYS A 173 -7.76 16.98 7.61
CA LYS A 173 -7.43 18.41 7.56
C LYS A 173 -7.98 19.17 8.77
N ALA A 174 -9.19 18.87 9.22
CA ALA A 174 -9.79 19.48 10.40
C ALA A 174 -9.05 19.09 11.69
N ALA A 175 -8.58 17.85 11.80
CA ALA A 175 -7.76 17.39 12.92
C ALA A 175 -6.34 17.99 12.90
N HIS A 176 -5.82 18.31 11.72
CA HIS A 176 -4.47 18.84 11.50
C HIS A 176 -4.47 20.15 10.70
N PRO A 177 -5.00 21.28 11.22
CA PRO A 177 -5.21 22.49 10.42
C PRO A 177 -3.94 23.10 9.83
N TRP A 178 -2.77 22.80 10.40
CA TRP A 178 -1.47 23.33 10.00
C TRP A 178 -0.94 22.77 8.67
N ILE A 179 -1.35 21.57 8.26
CA ILE A 179 -0.87 20.94 7.02
C ILE A 179 -1.52 21.58 5.79
N SER A 180 -0.81 21.85 4.71
CA SER A 180 -1.47 22.31 3.46
C SER A 180 -2.29 21.18 2.85
N TYR A 181 -3.32 21.50 2.04
CA TYR A 181 -4.01 20.47 1.26
C TYR A 181 -3.04 19.77 0.30
N ALA A 182 -2.10 20.54 -0.28
CA ALA A 182 -1.08 20.01 -1.17
C ALA A 182 -0.19 18.95 -0.51
N ASP A 183 0.28 19.17 0.73
CA ASP A 183 1.03 18.15 1.46
C ASP A 183 0.14 17.00 1.92
N LEU A 184 -1.08 17.28 2.37
CA LEU A 184 -2.01 16.25 2.84
C LEU A 184 -2.33 15.22 1.75
N TRP A 185 -2.60 15.65 0.52
CA TRP A 185 -2.96 14.74 -0.57
C TRP A 185 -1.81 13.82 -0.96
N ILE A 186 -0.59 14.34 -1.01
CA ILE A 186 0.60 13.53 -1.35
C ILE A 186 0.96 12.60 -0.20
N LEU A 187 0.91 13.08 1.05
CA LEU A 187 1.15 12.24 2.22
C LEU A 187 0.11 11.11 2.31
N ALA A 188 -1.16 11.41 2.03
CA ALA A 188 -2.23 10.42 1.99
C ALA A 188 -1.93 9.28 1.02
N ALA A 189 -1.43 9.58 -0.18
CA ALA A 189 -1.02 8.55 -1.13
C ALA A 189 0.22 7.76 -0.68
N CYS A 190 1.24 8.43 -0.11
CA CYS A 190 2.42 7.72 0.41
C CYS A 190 2.04 6.74 1.53
N VAL A 191 1.19 7.17 2.47
CA VAL A 191 0.66 6.32 3.53
C VAL A 191 -0.21 5.19 2.94
N ALA A 192 -0.98 5.45 1.89
CA ALA A 192 -1.85 4.46 1.25
C ALA A 192 -1.04 3.37 0.54
N ILE A 193 0.01 3.74 -0.18
CA ILE A 193 0.93 2.79 -0.81
C ILE A 193 1.58 1.90 0.25
N GLU A 194 2.10 2.48 1.34
CA GLU A 194 2.69 1.72 2.44
C GLU A 194 1.67 0.80 3.15
N HIS A 195 0.48 1.32 3.47
CA HIS A 195 -0.60 0.60 4.16
C HIS A 195 -1.11 -0.61 3.36
N THR A 196 -0.94 -0.57 2.03
CA THR A 196 -1.36 -1.63 1.11
C THR A 196 -0.22 -2.59 0.74
N GLY A 197 0.94 -2.51 1.41
CA GLY A 197 2.08 -3.42 1.19
C GLY A 197 3.04 -2.97 0.08
N GLY A 198 2.81 -1.81 -0.52
CA GLY A 198 3.67 -1.20 -1.54
C GLY A 198 4.97 -0.61 -0.97
N PRO A 199 5.79 0.04 -1.82
CA PRO A 199 7.07 0.60 -1.39
C PRO A 199 6.88 1.76 -0.40
N ARG A 200 7.85 1.93 0.49
CA ARG A 200 7.96 3.14 1.31
C ARG A 200 8.42 4.31 0.45
N VAL A 201 7.49 5.20 0.09
CA VAL A 201 7.79 6.40 -0.69
C VAL A 201 8.29 7.51 0.23
N SER A 202 9.47 8.04 -0.04
CA SER A 202 10.00 9.16 0.74
C SER A 202 9.13 10.41 0.54
N PHE A 203 8.68 10.99 1.65
CA PHE A 203 7.84 12.19 1.64
C PHE A 203 8.61 13.39 2.18
N THR A 204 8.66 14.46 1.39
CA THR A 204 9.14 15.77 1.81
C THR A 204 7.97 16.75 1.86
N GLY A 205 7.71 17.33 3.04
CA GLY A 205 6.70 18.35 3.24
C GLY A 205 7.19 19.77 2.90
N GLY A 206 6.24 20.70 2.73
CA GLY A 206 6.52 22.10 2.42
C GLY A 206 5.81 22.62 1.16
N ARG A 207 4.87 21.85 0.60
CA ARG A 207 3.99 22.33 -0.47
C ARG A 207 3.06 23.40 0.07
N LYS A 208 2.70 24.36 -0.77
CA LYS A 208 1.79 25.44 -0.41
C LYS A 208 0.52 25.33 -1.23
N ASP A 209 -0.60 25.60 -0.57
CA ASP A 209 -1.87 25.76 -1.26
C ASP A 209 -1.83 26.98 -2.17
N ALA A 210 -2.38 26.86 -3.36
CA ALA A 210 -2.38 27.89 -4.38
C ALA A 210 -3.80 28.42 -4.63
N GLU A 211 -3.86 29.66 -5.12
CA GLU A 211 -5.08 30.31 -5.56
C GLU A 211 -5.61 29.73 -6.88
N ALA A 212 -6.90 29.94 -7.17
CA ALA A 212 -7.58 29.43 -8.36
C ALA A 212 -6.91 29.84 -9.68
N ALA A 213 -6.19 30.96 -9.72
CA ALA A 213 -5.45 31.41 -10.90
C ALA A 213 -4.32 30.46 -11.33
N ARG A 214 -3.86 29.57 -10.45
CA ARG A 214 -2.86 28.52 -10.78
C ARG A 214 -3.48 27.20 -11.23
N ALA A 215 -4.81 27.09 -11.25
CA ALA A 215 -5.50 25.88 -11.67
C ALA A 215 -5.22 25.56 -13.13
N VAL A 216 -5.08 24.26 -13.42
CA VAL A 216 -4.70 23.78 -14.75
C VAL A 216 -5.96 23.45 -15.55
N ALA A 217 -6.00 23.90 -16.81
CA ALA A 217 -7.09 23.56 -17.72
C ALA A 217 -7.01 22.08 -18.15
N PRO A 218 -8.16 21.47 -18.51
CA PRO A 218 -8.22 20.06 -18.92
C PRO A 218 -7.28 19.69 -20.07
N GLY A 219 -6.93 18.40 -20.15
CA GLY A 219 -6.14 17.83 -21.25
C GLY A 219 -4.67 17.57 -20.95
N ARG A 220 -4.25 17.66 -19.68
CA ARG A 220 -2.89 17.28 -19.26
C ARG A 220 -2.77 15.83 -18.76
N LEU A 221 -3.87 15.14 -18.54
CA LEU A 221 -3.89 13.74 -18.11
C LEU A 221 -4.07 12.80 -19.32
N PRO A 222 -3.63 11.53 -19.23
CA PRO A 222 -3.74 10.61 -20.36
C PRO A 222 -5.19 10.12 -20.54
N GLY A 223 -5.79 10.39 -21.70
CA GLY A 223 -7.07 9.78 -22.07
C GLY A 223 -6.93 8.33 -22.56
N ALA A 224 -7.77 7.43 -22.03
CA ALA A 224 -7.67 5.98 -22.24
C ALA A 224 -7.87 5.49 -23.68
N GLU A 225 -8.54 6.27 -24.53
CA GLU A 225 -8.81 5.93 -25.94
C GLU A 225 -8.30 7.03 -26.89
N HIS A 226 -7.40 7.91 -26.43
CA HIS A 226 -6.91 9.03 -27.22
C HIS A 226 -6.21 8.57 -28.50
N GLY A 227 -6.68 9.06 -29.65
CA GLY A 227 -6.08 8.74 -30.95
C GLY A 227 -6.49 7.39 -31.53
N ILE A 228 -7.30 6.59 -30.84
CA ILE A 228 -7.91 5.40 -31.42
C ILE A 228 -8.92 5.81 -32.51
N ASP A 229 -8.89 5.11 -33.63
CA ASP A 229 -9.77 5.39 -34.77
C ASP A 229 -11.25 5.14 -34.40
N GLU A 230 -12.17 5.79 -35.12
CA GLU A 230 -13.62 5.65 -34.89
C GLU A 230 -14.12 4.24 -35.24
N GLY A 231 -15.13 3.77 -34.51
CA GLY A 231 -15.72 2.45 -34.71
C GLY A 231 -15.07 1.34 -33.88
N PHE A 232 -15.41 0.09 -34.23
CA PHE A 232 -14.93 -1.12 -33.55
C PHE A 232 -14.14 -1.97 -34.54
N GLU A 233 -13.07 -1.41 -35.09
CA GLU A 233 -12.17 -2.12 -36.01
C GLU A 233 -10.92 -2.56 -35.24
N LEU A 234 -10.64 -3.86 -35.31
CA LEU A 234 -9.45 -4.50 -34.75
C LEU A 234 -8.52 -4.97 -35.88
N ASP A 235 -7.23 -5.05 -35.61
CA ASP A 235 -6.28 -5.77 -36.47
C ASP A 235 -6.28 -7.29 -36.18
N ASP A 236 -5.43 -8.03 -36.90
CA ASP A 236 -5.36 -9.49 -36.80
C ASP A 236 -4.87 -9.97 -35.42
N GLU A 237 -4.22 -9.12 -34.63
CA GLU A 237 -3.81 -9.39 -33.25
C GLU A 237 -4.83 -8.90 -32.21
N GLY A 238 -6.01 -8.42 -32.63
CA GLY A 238 -7.08 -7.98 -31.72
C GLY A 238 -6.86 -6.59 -31.13
N ARG A 239 -5.98 -5.77 -31.72
CA ARG A 239 -5.67 -4.39 -31.28
C ARG A 239 -6.57 -3.39 -32.00
N PHE A 240 -7.03 -2.37 -31.29
CA PHE A 240 -7.79 -1.29 -31.94
C PHE A 240 -6.92 -0.51 -32.94
N LYS A 241 -7.47 -0.19 -34.11
CA LYS A 241 -6.76 0.67 -35.08
C LYS A 241 -6.42 2.04 -34.49
N GLY A 242 -5.19 2.50 -34.72
CA GLY A 242 -4.65 3.74 -34.17
C GLY A 242 -4.01 3.59 -32.78
N TRP A 243 -3.82 2.36 -32.28
CA TRP A 243 -3.14 2.10 -31.01
C TRP A 243 -1.73 2.71 -30.95
N GLU A 244 -1.03 2.89 -32.08
CA GLU A 244 0.29 3.53 -32.14
C GLU A 244 0.21 5.02 -31.78
N LYS A 245 -0.89 5.70 -32.17
CA LYS A 245 -1.15 7.10 -31.78
C LYS A 245 -1.42 7.18 -30.28
N LEU A 246 -2.10 6.18 -29.71
CA LEU A 246 -2.33 6.09 -28.28
C LEU A 246 -1.01 5.85 -27.51
N ALA A 247 -0.14 4.95 -27.99
CA ALA A 247 1.19 4.76 -27.42
C ALA A 247 2.02 6.05 -27.46
N ALA A 248 2.00 6.77 -28.59
CA ALA A 248 2.66 8.08 -28.72
C ALA A 248 2.05 9.13 -27.77
N HIS A 249 0.74 9.10 -27.54
CA HIS A 249 0.05 9.97 -26.60
C HIS A 249 0.50 9.71 -25.16
N VAL A 250 0.51 8.44 -24.71
CA VAL A 250 1.03 8.06 -23.39
C VAL A 250 2.47 8.58 -23.22
N ARG A 251 3.34 8.29 -24.18
CA ARG A 251 4.73 8.77 -24.17
C ARG A 251 4.85 10.29 -24.13
N THR A 252 3.96 11.00 -24.83
CA THR A 252 3.92 12.48 -24.84
C THR A 252 3.50 13.05 -23.48
N ILE A 253 2.50 12.46 -22.83
CA ILE A 253 2.02 12.91 -21.51
C ILE A 253 3.10 12.73 -20.44
N PHE A 254 3.72 11.55 -20.36
CA PHE A 254 4.82 11.30 -19.42
C PHE A 254 6.08 12.10 -19.77
N GLY A 255 6.40 12.22 -21.06
CA GLY A 255 7.53 13.02 -21.55
C GLY A 255 7.39 14.51 -21.21
N ARG A 256 6.18 15.08 -21.21
CA ARG A 256 5.89 16.46 -20.76
C ARG A 256 6.27 16.66 -19.29
N MET A 257 6.08 15.64 -18.47
CA MET A 257 6.48 15.64 -17.05
C MET A 257 7.99 15.44 -16.87
N GLY A 258 8.68 14.94 -17.91
CA GLY A 258 10.11 14.63 -17.87
C GLY A 258 10.41 13.20 -17.44
N LEU A 259 9.41 12.32 -17.55
CA LEU A 259 9.49 10.90 -17.22
C LEU A 259 9.73 10.08 -18.50
N GLY A 260 10.61 9.08 -18.41
CA GLY A 260 10.89 8.15 -19.52
C GLY A 260 9.94 6.95 -19.54
N ASP A 261 10.12 6.06 -20.54
CA ASP A 261 9.28 4.88 -20.74
C ASP A 261 9.29 3.94 -19.53
N GLN A 262 10.45 3.62 -18.95
CA GLN A 262 10.54 2.78 -17.75
C GLN A 262 9.74 3.36 -16.57
N GLU A 263 9.83 4.68 -16.35
CA GLU A 263 9.10 5.36 -15.27
C GLU A 263 7.60 5.38 -15.54
N ALA A 264 7.20 5.59 -16.81
CA ALA A 264 5.80 5.54 -17.22
C ALA A 264 5.18 4.15 -16.98
N VAL A 265 5.88 3.10 -17.41
CA VAL A 265 5.44 1.71 -17.22
C VAL A 265 5.39 1.37 -15.73
N ALA A 266 6.38 1.78 -14.93
CA ALA A 266 6.39 1.55 -13.48
C ALA A 266 5.21 2.24 -12.78
N LEU A 267 4.92 3.49 -13.16
CA LEU A 267 3.79 4.27 -12.62
C LEU A 267 2.43 3.69 -13.01
N LEU A 268 2.29 3.19 -14.24
CA LEU A 268 1.06 2.54 -14.68
C LEU A 268 0.88 1.18 -14.00
N CYS A 269 1.92 0.33 -13.97
CA CYS A 269 1.84 -0.98 -13.32
C CYS A 269 1.59 -0.88 -11.81
N GLY A 270 2.38 -0.05 -11.12
CA GLY A 270 2.22 0.14 -9.67
C GLY A 270 1.01 1.01 -9.30
N GLY A 271 0.41 1.71 -10.26
CA GLY A 271 -0.80 2.52 -10.06
C GLY A 271 -2.10 1.75 -10.31
N HIS A 272 -2.17 1.03 -11.43
CA HIS A 272 -3.36 0.28 -11.84
C HIS A 272 -3.48 -1.10 -11.18
N VAL A 273 -2.52 -1.53 -10.36
CA VAL A 273 -2.75 -2.60 -9.37
C VAL A 273 -3.80 -2.20 -8.32
N TYR A 274 -4.11 -0.90 -8.20
CA TYR A 274 -5.04 -0.38 -7.21
C TYR A 274 -6.41 0.02 -7.78
N GLY A 275 -7.45 -0.37 -7.08
CA GLY A 275 -8.82 0.07 -7.30
C GLY A 275 -9.46 -0.47 -8.58
N ARG A 276 -10.36 0.34 -9.13
CA ARG A 276 -11.22 -0.01 -10.26
C ARG A 276 -11.70 1.23 -11.00
N CYS A 277 -12.19 1.01 -12.22
CA CYS A 277 -12.96 2.00 -12.97
C CYS A 277 -14.46 1.92 -12.64
N HIS A 278 -15.16 3.05 -12.77
CA HIS A 278 -16.61 3.15 -12.64
C HIS A 278 -17.23 3.84 -13.86
N THR A 279 -18.34 3.29 -14.35
CA THR A 279 -19.05 3.85 -15.51
C THR A 279 -19.56 5.27 -15.25
N SER A 280 -19.87 5.59 -13.99
CA SER A 280 -20.32 6.92 -13.56
C SER A 280 -19.22 7.97 -13.50
N THR A 281 -17.93 7.59 -13.50
CA THR A 281 -16.79 8.51 -13.38
C THR A 281 -16.02 8.61 -14.70
N SER A 282 -15.53 7.50 -15.23
CA SER A 282 -14.71 7.45 -16.44
C SER A 282 -15.45 6.86 -17.64
N GLY A 283 -16.54 6.13 -17.40
CA GLY A 283 -17.25 5.35 -18.40
C GLY A 283 -16.71 3.93 -18.60
N TYR A 284 -15.55 3.60 -18.03
CA TYR A 284 -15.01 2.23 -17.99
C TYR A 284 -15.48 1.51 -16.72
N ALA A 285 -15.39 0.19 -16.68
CA ALA A 285 -15.86 -0.60 -15.55
C ALA A 285 -14.91 -1.74 -15.20
N GLY A 286 -14.66 -1.92 -13.91
CA GLY A 286 -13.99 -3.11 -13.38
C GLY A 286 -12.64 -2.82 -12.75
N ALA A 287 -12.16 -3.79 -11.97
CA ALA A 287 -10.82 -3.79 -11.39
C ALA A 287 -9.83 -4.35 -12.41
N TRP A 288 -8.58 -3.88 -12.35
CA TRP A 288 -7.52 -4.44 -13.18
C TRP A 288 -6.99 -5.78 -12.67
N VAL A 289 -7.08 -6.01 -11.36
CA VAL A 289 -6.53 -7.18 -10.66
C VAL A 289 -7.56 -7.76 -9.70
N GLU A 290 -7.39 -9.01 -9.28
CA GLU A 290 -8.25 -9.66 -8.29
C GLU A 290 -8.15 -8.96 -6.94
N ASN A 291 -6.95 -8.51 -6.53
CA ASN A 291 -6.73 -7.83 -5.25
C ASN A 291 -6.39 -6.33 -5.33
N PRO A 292 -7.36 -5.46 -5.66
CA PRO A 292 -7.13 -4.05 -5.95
C PRO A 292 -6.81 -3.16 -4.72
N THR A 293 -6.59 -3.76 -3.55
CA THR A 293 -6.29 -3.06 -2.28
C THR A 293 -4.92 -3.43 -1.72
N ARG A 294 -4.11 -4.13 -2.52
CA ARG A 294 -2.74 -4.52 -2.19
C ARG A 294 -1.82 -4.23 -3.37
N PHE A 295 -0.58 -3.92 -3.04
CA PHE A 295 0.47 -3.89 -4.04
C PHE A 295 0.82 -5.32 -4.44
N SER A 296 1.02 -5.55 -5.73
CA SER A 296 1.52 -6.77 -6.33
C SER A 296 2.01 -6.45 -7.74
N ASN A 297 2.55 -7.43 -8.46
CA ASN A 297 2.80 -7.32 -9.90
C ASN A 297 1.69 -7.90 -10.77
N GLU A 298 0.54 -8.25 -10.19
CA GLU A 298 -0.58 -8.92 -10.86
C GLU A 298 -1.05 -8.17 -12.12
N TYR A 299 -1.12 -6.83 -12.08
CA TYR A 299 -1.45 -6.02 -13.27
C TYR A 299 -0.53 -6.31 -14.47
N ALA A 300 0.78 -6.42 -14.22
CA ALA A 300 1.76 -6.68 -15.27
C ALA A 300 1.76 -8.17 -15.68
N ALA A 301 1.68 -9.06 -14.69
CA ALA A 301 1.66 -10.50 -14.90
C ALA A 301 0.44 -10.94 -15.73
N ASP A 302 -0.76 -10.51 -15.33
CA ASP A 302 -2.02 -10.85 -16.01
C ASP A 302 -2.05 -10.23 -17.41
N MET A 303 -1.58 -8.99 -17.57
CA MET A 303 -1.53 -8.36 -18.90
C MET A 303 -0.68 -9.17 -19.90
N VAL A 304 0.43 -9.75 -19.43
CA VAL A 304 1.34 -10.56 -20.27
C VAL A 304 0.85 -11.99 -20.43
N GLY A 305 0.32 -12.58 -19.36
CA GLY A 305 -0.04 -14.00 -19.28
C GLY A 305 -1.42 -14.35 -19.81
N ASP A 306 -2.40 -13.45 -19.63
CA ASP A 306 -3.79 -13.74 -19.95
C ASP A 306 -4.16 -13.38 -21.39
N LYS A 307 -5.28 -13.94 -21.84
CA LYS A 307 -5.87 -13.60 -23.12
C LYS A 307 -6.91 -12.51 -22.93
N TRP A 308 -6.86 -11.48 -23.77
CA TRP A 308 -7.72 -10.32 -23.65
C TRP A 308 -8.67 -10.19 -24.84
N ILE A 309 -9.95 -9.96 -24.57
CA ILE A 309 -10.96 -9.67 -25.60
C ILE A 309 -11.39 -8.20 -25.53
N ALA A 310 -11.36 -7.51 -26.67
CA ALA A 310 -11.92 -6.17 -26.78
C ALA A 310 -13.45 -6.22 -26.69
N VAL A 311 -14.05 -5.33 -25.91
CA VAL A 311 -15.49 -5.25 -25.71
C VAL A 311 -16.03 -3.82 -25.80
N THR A 312 -17.33 -3.74 -26.11
CA THR A 312 -18.21 -2.59 -25.88
C THR A 312 -19.33 -2.99 -24.92
N HIS A 313 -20.21 -2.05 -24.59
CA HIS A 313 -21.39 -2.32 -23.76
C HIS A 313 -22.24 -3.51 -24.25
N ASP A 314 -22.37 -3.65 -25.57
CA ASP A 314 -23.29 -4.60 -26.21
C ASP A 314 -22.60 -5.88 -26.72
N THR A 315 -21.29 -6.02 -26.50
CA THR A 315 -20.54 -7.20 -26.93
C THR A 315 -21.15 -8.47 -26.32
N ARG A 316 -21.22 -9.53 -27.13
CA ARG A 316 -21.63 -10.87 -26.68
C ARG A 316 -20.38 -11.68 -26.38
N MET A 317 -20.35 -12.26 -25.18
CA MET A 317 -19.26 -13.09 -24.70
C MET A 317 -19.32 -14.48 -25.35
N PRO A 318 -18.26 -15.30 -25.28
CA PRO A 318 -18.22 -16.62 -25.92
C PRO A 318 -19.34 -17.58 -25.52
N ASP A 319 -19.88 -17.44 -24.31
CA ASP A 319 -21.03 -18.18 -23.79
C ASP A 319 -22.38 -17.69 -24.35
N GLY A 320 -22.38 -16.66 -25.20
CA GLY A 320 -23.57 -16.00 -25.75
C GLY A 320 -24.21 -14.98 -24.82
N GLY A 321 -23.69 -14.82 -23.60
CA GLY A 321 -24.14 -13.84 -22.62
C GLY A 321 -23.69 -12.40 -22.95
N PRO A 322 -24.25 -11.38 -22.26
CA PRO A 322 -23.71 -10.03 -22.32
C PRO A 322 -22.38 -9.96 -21.53
N VAL A 323 -21.58 -8.91 -21.77
CA VAL A 323 -20.42 -8.59 -20.92
C VAL A 323 -20.84 -8.57 -19.43
N PRO A 324 -20.10 -9.20 -18.50
CA PRO A 324 -20.43 -9.19 -17.07
C PRO A 324 -20.59 -7.77 -16.53
N GLU A 325 -21.58 -7.54 -15.66
CA GLU A 325 -21.98 -6.19 -15.24
C GLU A 325 -20.83 -5.39 -14.59
N GLU A 326 -20.01 -6.07 -13.80
CA GLU A 326 -18.85 -5.53 -13.09
C GLU A 326 -17.74 -4.99 -14.01
N VAL A 327 -17.65 -5.49 -15.24
CA VAL A 327 -16.65 -5.11 -16.25
C VAL A 327 -17.31 -4.56 -17.52
N ARG A 328 -18.63 -4.26 -17.48
CA ARG A 328 -19.35 -3.74 -18.64
C ARG A 328 -19.11 -2.22 -18.78
N PRO A 329 -18.41 -1.75 -19.82
CA PRO A 329 -18.23 -0.32 -20.05
C PRO A 329 -19.57 0.38 -20.32
N ALA A 330 -19.61 1.69 -20.11
CA ALA A 330 -20.73 2.52 -20.53
C ALA A 330 -20.89 2.50 -22.08
N PRO A 331 -22.10 2.76 -22.61
CA PRO A 331 -22.29 2.91 -24.06
C PRO A 331 -21.32 3.93 -24.67
N GLY A 332 -20.66 3.55 -25.77
CA GLY A 332 -19.66 4.38 -26.45
C GLY A 332 -18.23 4.28 -25.91
N LYS A 333 -18.00 3.49 -24.85
CA LYS A 333 -16.65 3.19 -24.33
C LYS A 333 -16.19 1.80 -24.76
N ARG A 334 -14.87 1.65 -24.91
CA ARG A 334 -14.19 0.40 -25.30
C ARG A 334 -13.16 0.03 -24.24
N GLN A 335 -13.07 -1.25 -23.91
CA GLN A 335 -12.06 -1.78 -22.99
C GLN A 335 -11.76 -3.25 -23.32
N TYR A 336 -10.77 -3.83 -22.66
CA TYR A 336 -10.46 -5.25 -22.72
C TYR A 336 -10.89 -5.96 -21.44
N ILE A 337 -11.26 -7.23 -21.57
CA ILE A 337 -11.64 -8.10 -20.46
C ILE A 337 -10.86 -9.41 -20.59
N ASP A 338 -10.51 -10.00 -19.45
CA ASP A 338 -9.91 -11.33 -19.40
C ASP A 338 -10.85 -12.38 -20.04
N LEU A 339 -10.40 -12.94 -21.15
CA LEU A 339 -11.07 -13.99 -21.92
C LEU A 339 -10.83 -15.38 -21.30
N SER A 340 -9.80 -15.53 -20.47
CA SER A 340 -9.37 -16.81 -19.91
C SER A 340 -10.47 -17.46 -19.07
N LYS A 341 -11.36 -16.67 -18.45
CA LYS A 341 -12.55 -17.17 -17.74
C LYS A 341 -13.61 -17.84 -18.64
N TYR A 342 -13.53 -17.68 -19.96
CA TYR A 342 -14.46 -18.26 -20.95
C TYR A 342 -13.85 -19.40 -21.76
N GLU A 343 -12.54 -19.60 -21.65
CA GLU A 343 -11.90 -20.75 -22.24
C GLU A 343 -12.13 -21.96 -21.30
N PRO A 344 -12.35 -23.16 -21.85
CA PRO A 344 -12.31 -24.36 -21.00
C PRO A 344 -10.94 -24.38 -20.32
N GLU A 345 -10.91 -24.60 -19.00
CA GLU A 345 -9.66 -24.85 -18.28
C GLU A 345 -8.89 -25.90 -19.10
N GLU A 346 -7.68 -25.59 -19.56
CA GLU A 346 -6.83 -26.62 -20.16
C GLU A 346 -6.71 -27.72 -19.11
N ASP A 347 -7.17 -28.93 -19.45
CA ASP A 347 -7.26 -30.08 -18.56
C ASP A 347 -5.87 -30.50 -18.04
N GLU A 348 -5.31 -29.76 -17.09
CA GLU A 348 -4.39 -30.28 -16.07
C GLU A 348 -5.16 -30.64 -14.79
N GLN A 349 -6.44 -31.01 -14.93
CA GLN A 349 -7.12 -31.76 -13.89
C GLN A 349 -6.54 -33.19 -13.88
N GLU A 350 -5.37 -33.35 -13.27
CA GLU A 350 -5.08 -34.62 -12.62
C GLU A 350 -6.31 -34.97 -11.77
N VAL A 351 -6.90 -36.15 -12.00
CA VAL A 351 -7.99 -36.65 -11.16
C VAL A 351 -7.42 -36.81 -9.77
N ARG A 352 -7.65 -35.82 -8.91
CA ARG A 352 -7.15 -35.80 -7.54
C ARG A 352 -8.20 -36.36 -6.61
N ASP A 353 -7.78 -37.31 -5.80
CA ASP A 353 -8.61 -37.84 -4.73
C ASP A 353 -8.98 -36.73 -3.74
N ALA A 354 -10.15 -36.88 -3.11
CA ALA A 354 -10.56 -35.98 -2.05
C ALA A 354 -9.49 -35.98 -0.95
N PRO A 355 -8.96 -34.80 -0.56
CA PRO A 355 -7.91 -34.74 0.44
C PRO A 355 -8.43 -35.20 1.80
N ASP A 356 -7.56 -35.83 2.58
CA ASP A 356 -7.87 -36.26 3.94
C ASP A 356 -7.99 -35.03 4.86
N ALA A 357 -9.22 -34.67 5.24
CA ALA A 357 -9.49 -33.57 6.16
C ALA A 357 -8.81 -33.75 7.53
N THR A 358 -8.50 -34.99 7.95
CA THR A 358 -7.84 -35.23 9.24
C THR A 358 -6.40 -34.72 9.28
N ALA A 359 -5.77 -34.55 8.10
CA ALA A 359 -4.47 -33.89 7.98
C ALA A 359 -4.54 -32.38 8.25
N TYR A 360 -5.75 -31.80 8.27
CA TYR A 360 -5.99 -30.37 8.45
C TYR A 360 -7.02 -30.15 9.56
N PRO A 361 -6.71 -30.50 10.82
CA PRO A 361 -7.65 -30.34 11.92
C PRO A 361 -7.88 -28.86 12.25
N PRO A 362 -8.97 -28.51 12.96
CA PRO A 362 -9.12 -27.20 13.59
C PRO A 362 -7.86 -26.79 14.36
N GLY A 363 -7.49 -25.52 14.29
CA GLY A 363 -6.23 -25.05 14.84
C GLY A 363 -5.84 -23.67 14.36
N ARG A 364 -4.60 -23.28 14.64
CA ARG A 364 -4.01 -22.04 14.16
C ARG A 364 -3.34 -22.26 12.80
N TYR A 365 -3.60 -21.37 11.87
CA TYR A 365 -3.07 -21.42 10.51
C TYR A 365 -2.48 -20.06 10.12
N VAL A 366 -1.50 -20.10 9.23
CA VAL A 366 -0.83 -18.92 8.65
C VAL A 366 -0.96 -18.99 7.14
N CYS A 367 -1.35 -17.87 6.54
CA CYS A 367 -1.47 -17.75 5.09
C CYS A 367 -0.09 -17.84 4.45
N VAL A 368 0.09 -18.76 3.51
CA VAL A 368 1.35 -18.95 2.76
C VAL A 368 1.23 -18.60 1.29
N SER A 369 0.01 -18.32 0.83
CA SER A 369 -0.25 -17.66 -0.45
C SER A 369 -0.09 -16.15 -0.30
N GLN A 370 0.12 -15.42 -1.40
CA GLN A 370 0.11 -13.94 -1.40
C GLN A 370 -1.16 -13.40 -0.75
N TRP A 371 -2.31 -14.02 -1.08
CA TRP A 371 -3.58 -13.76 -0.43
C TRP A 371 -4.54 -14.95 -0.58
N VAL A 372 -5.59 -14.97 0.25
CA VAL A 372 -6.71 -15.92 0.20
C VAL A 372 -8.02 -15.21 0.55
N ASN A 373 -9.04 -15.42 -0.28
CA ASN A 373 -10.39 -14.92 -0.02
C ASN A 373 -11.01 -15.57 1.22
N CYS A 374 -11.58 -14.73 2.08
CA CYS A 374 -12.51 -15.10 3.13
C CYS A 374 -13.93 -14.86 2.64
N ARG A 375 -14.72 -15.93 2.53
CA ARG A 375 -16.06 -15.91 1.95
C ARG A 375 -17.14 -16.11 3.00
N GLU A 376 -18.33 -15.60 2.76
CA GLU A 376 -19.47 -15.75 3.68
C GLU A 376 -19.83 -17.22 3.91
N LYS A 377 -19.78 -18.02 2.85
CA LYS A 377 -20.09 -19.46 2.85
C LYS A 377 -18.87 -20.25 2.36
N PRO A 378 -18.82 -21.57 2.57
CA PRO A 378 -17.69 -22.37 2.09
C PRO A 378 -17.60 -22.46 0.56
N ASP A 379 -18.68 -22.07 -0.13
CA ASP A 379 -18.80 -22.10 -1.59
C ASP A 379 -17.94 -21.03 -2.27
N VAL A 380 -17.33 -21.38 -3.41
CA VAL A 380 -16.45 -20.48 -4.18
C VAL A 380 -17.16 -19.32 -4.85
N GLU A 381 -18.46 -19.44 -5.12
CA GLU A 381 -19.28 -18.38 -5.70
C GLU A 381 -19.86 -17.45 -4.63
N SER A 382 -19.76 -17.84 -3.36
CA SER A 382 -20.29 -17.02 -2.27
C SER A 382 -19.50 -15.72 -2.09
N ALA A 383 -20.21 -14.69 -1.61
CA ALA A 383 -19.65 -13.35 -1.47
C ALA A 383 -18.32 -13.34 -0.72
N ILE A 384 -17.34 -12.65 -1.28
CA ILE A 384 -16.10 -12.34 -0.57
C ILE A 384 -16.46 -11.33 0.49
N ILE A 385 -16.24 -11.70 1.75
CA ILE A 385 -16.45 -10.79 2.87
C ILE A 385 -15.14 -10.21 3.36
N GLY A 386 -13.99 -10.84 3.06
CA GLY A 386 -12.65 -10.37 3.41
C GLY A 386 -11.52 -11.13 2.74
N ARG A 387 -10.28 -10.82 3.13
CA ARG A 387 -9.06 -11.46 2.63
C ARG A 387 -8.03 -11.59 3.75
N PHE A 388 -7.23 -12.64 3.65
CA PHE A 388 -6.03 -12.84 4.45
C PHE A 388 -4.83 -12.80 3.50
N ASN A 389 -3.85 -11.99 3.80
CA ASN A 389 -2.62 -11.86 3.03
C ASN A 389 -1.56 -12.82 3.56
N GLN A 390 -0.47 -12.98 2.83
CA GLN A 390 0.67 -13.77 3.28
C GLN A 390 1.07 -13.39 4.71
N GLU A 391 1.43 -14.39 5.51
CA GLU A 391 1.79 -14.28 6.93
C GLU A 391 0.62 -13.95 7.88
N ASP A 392 -0.55 -13.54 7.40
CA ASP A 392 -1.72 -13.36 8.25
C ASP A 392 -2.07 -14.70 8.92
N ALA A 393 -2.31 -14.63 10.24
CA ALA A 393 -2.65 -15.78 11.06
C ALA A 393 -4.11 -15.73 11.50
N LEU A 394 -4.75 -16.90 11.58
CA LEU A 394 -6.12 -17.03 12.08
C LEU A 394 -6.34 -18.36 12.80
N SER A 395 -7.41 -18.40 13.61
CA SER A 395 -7.87 -19.61 14.29
C SER A 395 -9.05 -20.20 13.53
N LEU A 396 -8.91 -21.45 13.09
CA LEU A 396 -9.96 -22.22 12.43
C LEU A 396 -10.70 -23.10 13.43
N VAL A 397 -11.97 -22.82 13.68
CA VAL A 397 -12.82 -23.59 14.62
C VAL A 397 -13.44 -24.83 13.98
N ALA A 398 -13.47 -24.88 12.65
CA ALA A 398 -13.92 -26.05 11.90
C ALA A 398 -13.17 -26.19 10.58
N VAL A 399 -13.02 -27.42 10.10
CA VAL A 399 -12.51 -27.73 8.77
C VAL A 399 -13.43 -28.72 8.08
N LYS A 400 -13.67 -28.53 6.79
CA LYS A 400 -14.56 -29.36 5.96
C LYS A 400 -13.95 -29.58 4.58
N VAL A 401 -14.24 -30.75 3.99
CA VAL A 401 -13.86 -31.10 2.61
C VAL A 401 -14.98 -30.71 1.66
N PHE A 402 -14.63 -30.10 0.54
CA PHE A 402 -15.53 -29.70 -0.54
C PHE A 402 -14.94 -30.13 -1.89
N GLY A 403 -15.36 -31.28 -2.40
CA GLY A 403 -14.74 -31.89 -3.58
C GLY A 403 -13.27 -32.19 -3.31
N THR A 404 -12.37 -31.55 -4.07
CA THR A 404 -10.91 -31.64 -3.90
C THR A 404 -10.32 -30.54 -3.00
N ALA A 405 -11.13 -29.60 -2.52
CA ALA A 405 -10.69 -28.47 -1.71
C ALA A 405 -10.92 -28.72 -0.21
N ILE A 406 -10.10 -28.06 0.61
CA ILE A 406 -10.25 -28.06 2.08
C ILE A 406 -10.57 -26.64 2.52
N ARG A 407 -11.66 -26.47 3.27
CA ARG A 407 -12.15 -25.18 3.73
C ARG A 407 -12.16 -25.11 5.24
N GLY A 408 -11.66 -24.00 5.77
CA GLY A 408 -11.67 -23.68 7.20
C GLY A 408 -12.70 -22.60 7.52
N LEU A 409 -13.42 -22.76 8.63
CA LEU A 409 -14.27 -21.72 9.23
C LEU A 409 -13.45 -20.95 10.27
N ALA A 410 -13.25 -19.65 10.06
CA ALA A 410 -12.50 -18.80 10.97
C ALA A 410 -13.31 -18.44 12.23
N ALA A 411 -12.64 -18.36 13.38
CA ALA A 411 -13.24 -17.95 14.65
C ALA A 411 -13.84 -16.53 14.58
N GLN A 412 -13.23 -15.65 13.79
CA GLN A 412 -13.67 -14.29 13.49
C GLN A 412 -14.69 -14.18 12.35
N GLY A 413 -15.28 -15.31 11.93
CA GLY A 413 -16.28 -15.34 10.86
C GLY A 413 -15.70 -15.55 9.47
N GLY A 414 -16.48 -16.22 8.61
CA GLY A 414 -16.16 -16.51 7.23
C GLY A 414 -15.34 -17.79 7.00
N TRP A 415 -15.26 -18.19 5.73
CA TRP A 415 -14.63 -19.41 5.25
C TRP A 415 -13.43 -19.10 4.37
N VAL A 416 -12.33 -19.81 4.60
CA VAL A 416 -11.09 -19.72 3.80
C VAL A 416 -10.74 -21.06 3.17
N SER A 417 -10.08 -21.05 2.02
CA SER A 417 -9.45 -22.24 1.45
C SER A 417 -8.13 -22.51 2.14
N ILE A 418 -7.98 -23.66 2.79
CA ILE A 418 -6.68 -24.15 3.28
C ILE A 418 -5.89 -24.77 2.14
N VAL A 419 -6.59 -25.57 1.33
CA VAL A 419 -6.09 -26.19 0.10
C VAL A 419 -7.09 -25.87 -1.02
N GLY A 420 -6.60 -25.28 -2.11
CA GLY A 420 -7.41 -24.95 -3.28
C GLY A 420 -7.86 -26.20 -4.05
N SER A 421 -8.81 -26.05 -4.99
CA SER A 421 -9.27 -27.15 -5.87
C SER A 421 -8.14 -27.72 -6.74
N ALA A 422 -7.20 -26.86 -7.15
CA ALA A 422 -5.95 -27.23 -7.82
C ALA A 422 -4.87 -27.76 -6.86
N GLY A 423 -5.23 -28.12 -5.61
CA GLY A 423 -4.36 -28.70 -4.58
C GLY A 423 -3.21 -27.82 -4.08
N LYS A 424 -3.19 -26.53 -4.46
CA LYS A 424 -2.25 -25.54 -3.91
C LYS A 424 -2.52 -25.37 -2.41
N THR A 425 -1.47 -25.48 -1.59
CA THR A 425 -1.55 -25.15 -0.16
C THR A 425 -1.57 -23.63 -0.02
N LEU A 426 -2.63 -23.12 0.60
CA LEU A 426 -2.89 -21.69 0.76
C LEU A 426 -2.69 -21.24 2.21
N PHE A 427 -2.94 -22.14 3.16
CA PHE A 427 -2.62 -21.96 4.57
C PHE A 427 -1.78 -23.14 5.08
N SER A 428 -0.76 -22.82 5.86
CA SER A 428 0.02 -23.81 6.61
C SER A 428 -0.39 -23.82 8.08
N ARG A 429 -0.45 -25.02 8.67
CA ARG A 429 -0.77 -25.18 10.08
C ARG A 429 0.38 -24.65 10.95
N ALA A 430 0.05 -23.73 11.85
CA ALA A 430 0.99 -23.14 12.81
C ALA A 430 0.87 -23.72 14.22
N GLY A 431 -0.26 -24.34 14.56
CA GLY A 431 -0.44 -24.99 15.86
C GLY A 431 -1.87 -25.48 16.12
N ASP A 432 -2.08 -26.02 17.32
CA ASP A 432 -3.42 -26.38 17.80
C ASP A 432 -4.27 -25.13 18.06
N LEU A 433 -5.57 -25.35 18.33
CA LEU A 433 -6.48 -24.27 18.70
C LEU A 433 -6.11 -23.77 20.10
N ASP A 434 -5.46 -22.62 20.17
CA ASP A 434 -5.02 -22.04 21.44
C ASP A 434 -6.11 -21.12 22.00
N VAL A 435 -6.54 -21.46 23.21
CA VAL A 435 -7.60 -20.78 23.97
C VAL A 435 -7.31 -19.30 24.18
N GLN A 436 -6.04 -18.88 24.24
CA GLN A 436 -5.67 -17.48 24.42
C GLN A 436 -6.11 -16.61 23.25
N PHE A 437 -6.04 -17.14 22.01
CA PHE A 437 -6.46 -16.42 20.80
C PHE A 437 -7.97 -16.46 20.56
N LEU A 438 -8.72 -17.15 21.41
CA LEU A 438 -10.17 -17.22 21.39
C LEU A 438 -10.80 -16.48 22.58
N CYS A 439 -10.00 -15.93 23.49
CA CYS A 439 -10.51 -15.00 24.50
C CYS A 439 -10.56 -13.59 23.91
N GLY A 440 -11.59 -12.82 24.24
CA GLY A 440 -11.77 -11.48 23.70
C GLY A 440 -13.23 -11.07 23.55
N ARG A 441 -13.47 -10.03 22.75
CA ARG A 441 -14.82 -9.56 22.41
C ARG A 441 -15.43 -10.43 21.33
N TYR A 442 -16.71 -10.75 21.47
CA TYR A 442 -17.47 -11.55 20.52
C TYR A 442 -18.77 -10.84 20.15
N ARG A 443 -19.32 -11.22 18.99
CA ARG A 443 -20.65 -10.82 18.50
C ARG A 443 -21.47 -12.07 18.22
N ALA A 444 -22.70 -12.14 18.71
CA ALA A 444 -23.60 -13.22 18.34
C ALA A 444 -24.09 -13.04 16.89
N VAL A 445 -23.89 -14.05 16.03
CA VAL A 445 -24.21 -13.98 14.59
C VAL A 445 -25.30 -14.94 14.13
N ALA A 446 -25.65 -15.94 14.95
CA ALA A 446 -26.76 -16.84 14.63
C ALA A 446 -28.09 -16.05 14.55
N PRO A 447 -28.97 -16.29 13.56
CA PRO A 447 -30.22 -15.56 13.40
C PRO A 447 -31.14 -15.60 14.64
N GLY A 448 -31.09 -16.70 15.40
CA GLY A 448 -31.83 -16.84 16.66
C GLY A 448 -31.09 -16.34 17.90
N GLY A 449 -29.91 -15.72 17.76
CA GLY A 449 -28.98 -15.43 18.84
C GLY A 449 -28.15 -16.64 19.26
N ALA A 450 -27.12 -16.43 20.09
CA ALA A 450 -26.21 -17.48 20.55
C ALA A 450 -26.73 -18.17 21.82
N PRO A 451 -26.91 -19.51 21.84
CA PRO A 451 -27.28 -20.26 23.04
C PRO A 451 -26.36 -20.01 24.23
N CYS A 452 -26.92 -19.87 25.43
CA CYS A 452 -26.19 -19.72 26.68
C CYS A 452 -26.51 -20.86 27.65
N PHE A 453 -25.53 -21.27 28.44
CA PHE A 453 -25.58 -22.41 29.36
C PHE A 453 -25.04 -21.99 30.73
N GLU A 454 -25.66 -22.47 31.81
CA GLU A 454 -25.19 -22.22 33.19
C GLU A 454 -23.97 -23.07 33.57
N GLY A 455 -23.71 -24.13 32.81
CA GLY A 455 -22.56 -25.01 32.96
C GLY A 455 -22.26 -25.78 31.66
N LEU A 456 -21.20 -26.60 31.67
CA LEU A 456 -20.72 -27.33 30.49
C LEU A 456 -21.35 -28.73 30.32
N ALA A 457 -22.22 -29.15 31.23
CA ALA A 457 -22.71 -30.53 31.32
C ALA A 457 -24.18 -30.65 30.88
N GLY A 458 -24.44 -30.92 29.59
CA GLY A 458 -25.68 -31.55 29.09
C GLY A 458 -27.02 -30.86 29.35
N GLU A 459 -27.04 -29.68 29.97
CA GLU A 459 -28.27 -28.94 30.24
C GLU A 459 -28.73 -28.15 29.00
N PRO A 460 -30.05 -28.07 28.74
CA PRO A 460 -30.57 -27.26 27.65
C PRO A 460 -30.21 -25.79 27.87
N ALA A 461 -30.04 -25.04 26.77
CA ALA A 461 -29.71 -23.62 26.85
C ALA A 461 -30.71 -22.87 27.74
N SER A 462 -30.20 -22.22 28.78
CA SER A 462 -31.01 -21.51 29.78
C SER A 462 -31.46 -20.14 29.27
N SER A 463 -30.71 -19.56 28.35
CA SER A 463 -31.03 -18.29 27.70
C SER A 463 -30.31 -18.17 26.35
N ARG A 464 -30.44 -17.01 25.69
CA ARG A 464 -29.73 -16.70 24.45
C ARG A 464 -29.20 -15.27 24.50
N THR A 465 -28.01 -15.07 23.97
CA THR A 465 -27.49 -13.74 23.64
C THR A 465 -28.10 -13.32 22.30
N GLY A 466 -28.70 -12.13 22.20
CA GLY A 466 -29.43 -11.70 21.02
C GLY A 466 -28.54 -11.58 19.79
N ALA A 467 -29.09 -11.78 18.59
CA ALA A 467 -28.33 -11.59 17.37
C ALA A 467 -27.84 -10.13 17.25
N GLY A 468 -26.54 -9.95 17.03
CA GLY A 468 -25.88 -8.65 17.01
C GLY A 468 -25.35 -8.18 18.36
N ASP A 469 -25.75 -8.79 19.48
CA ASP A 469 -25.25 -8.43 20.80
C ASP A 469 -23.76 -8.77 20.93
N GLU A 470 -23.01 -7.86 21.55
CA GLU A 470 -21.60 -8.03 21.84
C GLU A 470 -21.36 -8.41 23.31
N PHE A 471 -20.36 -9.26 23.55
CA PHE A 471 -20.00 -9.74 24.89
C PHE A 471 -18.50 -10.05 24.96
N THR A 472 -17.97 -10.29 26.17
CA THR A 472 -16.54 -10.58 26.36
C THR A 472 -16.35 -12.00 26.91
N VAL A 473 -15.46 -12.77 26.30
CA VAL A 473 -15.10 -14.14 26.68
C VAL A 473 -13.73 -14.14 27.36
N SER A 474 -13.66 -14.78 28.53
CA SER A 474 -12.42 -14.86 29.34
C SER A 474 -11.85 -16.27 29.45
N GLU A 475 -12.65 -17.30 29.22
CA GLU A 475 -12.24 -18.71 29.28
C GLU A 475 -12.91 -19.46 28.13
N ILE A 476 -12.25 -20.50 27.62
CA ILE A 476 -12.75 -21.35 26.53
C ILE A 476 -12.85 -22.79 27.01
N ALA A 477 -13.93 -23.46 26.61
CA ALA A 477 -14.14 -24.88 26.83
C ALA A 477 -14.58 -25.57 25.54
N PHE A 478 -14.21 -26.83 25.41
CA PHE A 478 -14.60 -27.68 24.30
C PHE A 478 -15.64 -28.69 24.79
N GLY A 479 -16.79 -28.75 24.13
CA GLY A 479 -17.83 -29.72 24.47
C GLY A 479 -17.39 -31.13 24.08
N GLN A 480 -17.51 -32.07 25.01
CA GLN A 480 -17.02 -33.44 24.85
C GLN A 480 -18.14 -34.47 24.62
N ASP A 481 -19.39 -34.16 25.00
CA ASP A 481 -20.50 -35.12 25.04
C ASP A 481 -21.80 -34.56 24.46
N GLY A 482 -22.67 -35.46 23.99
CA GLY A 482 -24.03 -35.15 23.55
C GLY A 482 -24.11 -34.13 22.40
N ASP A 483 -25.09 -33.24 22.45
CA ASP A 483 -25.30 -32.19 21.43
C ASP A 483 -24.19 -31.14 21.37
N LEU A 484 -23.31 -31.12 22.38
CA LEU A 484 -22.16 -30.22 22.47
C LEU A 484 -20.85 -30.87 22.01
N GLN A 485 -20.86 -32.13 21.56
CA GLN A 485 -19.64 -32.78 21.09
C GLN A 485 -19.01 -31.99 19.92
N GLY A 486 -17.76 -31.54 20.12
CA GLY A 486 -17.03 -30.72 19.16
C GLY A 486 -17.42 -29.24 19.16
N ALA A 487 -18.26 -28.80 20.09
CA ALA A 487 -18.59 -27.39 20.27
C ALA A 487 -17.47 -26.61 20.94
N VAL A 488 -17.40 -25.31 20.64
CA VAL A 488 -16.53 -24.35 21.33
C VAL A 488 -17.41 -23.39 22.12
N LEU A 489 -17.18 -23.30 23.42
CA LEU A 489 -17.93 -22.45 24.35
C LEU A 489 -17.01 -21.41 24.97
N GLY A 490 -17.55 -20.21 25.18
CA GLY A 490 -16.84 -19.10 25.84
C GLY A 490 -17.52 -18.71 27.15
N LYS A 491 -16.76 -18.51 28.21
CA LYS A 491 -17.27 -18.01 29.49
C LYS A 491 -17.35 -16.49 29.47
N ARG A 492 -18.56 -15.95 29.69
CA ARG A 492 -18.81 -14.51 29.70
C ARG A 492 -18.16 -13.82 30.90
N ALA A 493 -17.44 -12.73 30.63
CA ALA A 493 -16.76 -11.90 31.63
C ALA A 493 -17.50 -10.59 31.92
N ASP A 494 -18.45 -10.21 31.05
CA ASP A 494 -19.15 -8.94 31.05
C ASP A 494 -20.33 -8.87 32.04
N LEU A 495 -20.71 -9.99 32.64
CA LEU A 495 -21.83 -10.11 33.58
C LEU A 495 -21.42 -10.06 35.07
N GLY A 496 -20.15 -9.76 35.36
CA GLY A 496 -19.61 -9.66 36.73
C GLY A 496 -19.17 -11.00 37.34
N GLN A 497 -18.37 -10.95 38.41
CA GLN A 497 -17.82 -12.17 39.05
C GLN A 497 -18.94 -13.04 39.65
N GLY A 498 -19.04 -14.28 39.17
CA GLY A 498 -19.92 -15.32 39.74
C GLY A 498 -21.02 -15.82 38.80
N SER A 499 -21.24 -15.18 37.65
CA SER A 499 -22.21 -15.67 36.65
C SER A 499 -21.50 -16.66 35.71
N GLY A 500 -21.57 -17.95 36.00
CA GLY A 500 -20.92 -19.04 35.22
C GLY A 500 -21.49 -19.26 33.81
N PHE A 501 -22.02 -18.23 33.14
CA PHE A 501 -22.68 -18.38 31.85
C PHE A 501 -21.67 -18.60 30.72
N TRP A 502 -21.79 -19.77 30.12
CA TRP A 502 -21.10 -20.14 28.88
C TRP A 502 -21.99 -19.79 27.70
N VAL A 503 -21.41 -19.27 26.63
CA VAL A 503 -22.11 -18.97 25.38
C VAL A 503 -21.51 -19.82 24.26
N LEU A 504 -22.38 -20.31 23.37
CA LEU A 504 -21.96 -21.08 22.21
C LEU A 504 -21.24 -20.18 21.21
N LEU A 505 -19.99 -20.52 20.90
CA LEU A 505 -19.22 -19.83 19.86
C LEU A 505 -19.37 -20.59 18.54
N TYR A 506 -19.23 -21.92 18.58
CA TYR A 506 -19.36 -22.81 17.44
C TYR A 506 -19.90 -24.18 17.86
N SER A 507 -20.68 -24.84 16.99
CA SER A 507 -20.89 -26.29 17.06
C SER A 507 -20.96 -26.93 15.67
N PRO A 508 -20.67 -28.23 15.53
CA PRO A 508 -20.83 -28.93 14.26
C PRO A 508 -22.26 -28.90 13.70
N SER A 509 -23.26 -28.91 14.59
CA SER A 509 -24.69 -28.94 14.23
C SER A 509 -25.27 -27.58 13.86
N GLN A 510 -24.79 -26.48 14.48
CA GLN A 510 -25.34 -25.13 14.27
C GLN A 510 -24.39 -24.22 13.49
N GLY A 511 -23.13 -24.60 13.32
CA GLY A 511 -22.10 -23.75 12.75
C GLY A 511 -21.65 -22.66 13.71
N LEU A 512 -21.21 -21.52 13.15
CA LEU A 512 -20.75 -20.38 13.95
C LEU A 512 -21.96 -19.69 14.59
N SER A 513 -22.01 -19.68 15.92
CA SER A 513 -23.03 -18.98 16.69
C SER A 513 -22.60 -17.58 17.11
N SER A 514 -21.30 -17.41 17.35
CA SER A 514 -20.69 -16.13 17.72
C SER A 514 -19.32 -15.99 17.05
N GLU A 515 -19.06 -14.82 16.45
CA GLU A 515 -17.77 -14.50 15.84
C GLU A 515 -16.88 -13.72 16.83
N LEU A 516 -15.58 -14.00 16.82
CA LEU A 516 -14.58 -13.20 17.54
C LEU A 516 -14.43 -11.84 16.85
N ILE A 517 -14.50 -10.75 17.62
CA ILE A 517 -14.24 -9.39 17.14
C ILE A 517 -12.74 -9.12 17.24
N VAL A 518 -12.11 -8.97 16.08
CA VAL A 518 -10.71 -8.61 15.88
C VAL A 518 -10.64 -7.13 15.48
N GLN A 519 -9.86 -6.37 16.24
CA GLN A 519 -9.64 -4.94 16.01
C GLN A 519 -9.08 -4.70 14.61
N GLY A 520 -9.63 -3.73 13.87
CA GLY A 520 -9.22 -3.43 12.50
C GLY A 520 -9.69 -4.45 11.45
N TYR A 521 -10.40 -5.52 11.83
CA TYR A 521 -10.88 -6.54 10.88
C TYR A 521 -12.41 -6.62 10.81
N ASN A 522 -13.10 -6.85 11.94
CA ASN A 522 -14.57 -7.02 11.99
C ASN A 522 -15.19 -6.35 13.21
N GLU A 523 -14.68 -5.18 13.63
CA GLU A 523 -15.32 -4.35 14.68
C GLU A 523 -16.76 -3.98 14.34
N LYS A 524 -17.04 -3.79 13.04
CA LYS A 524 -18.38 -3.79 12.49
C LYS A 524 -18.62 -5.11 11.75
N PRO A 525 -19.86 -5.63 11.71
CA PRO A 525 -20.18 -6.82 10.92
C PRO A 525 -19.71 -6.63 9.48
N ARG A 526 -18.93 -7.58 8.97
CA ARG A 526 -18.43 -7.52 7.59
C ARG A 526 -19.57 -7.76 6.62
N LYS A 527 -19.58 -7.01 5.53
CA LYS A 527 -20.50 -7.18 4.41
C LYS A 527 -19.75 -7.76 3.21
N ALA A 528 -20.50 -8.27 2.25
CA ALA A 528 -19.96 -8.61 0.94
C ALA A 528 -19.20 -7.41 0.35
N ILE A 529 -17.97 -7.64 -0.09
CA ILE A 529 -17.18 -6.64 -0.81
C ILE A 529 -17.82 -6.46 -2.19
N ALA A 530 -18.16 -5.23 -2.53
CA ALA A 530 -18.86 -4.93 -3.77
C ALA A 530 -17.94 -5.15 -4.99
N GLY A 531 -18.47 -5.78 -6.03
CA GLY A 531 -17.84 -5.84 -7.34
C GLY A 531 -16.60 -6.74 -7.46
N GLN A 532 -16.40 -7.72 -6.57
CA GLN A 532 -15.34 -8.75 -6.68
C GLN A 532 -15.91 -10.11 -7.13
N THR A 533 -16.54 -10.13 -8.30
CA THR A 533 -17.17 -11.32 -8.90
C THR A 533 -16.25 -12.11 -9.83
N GLY A 534 -15.06 -11.57 -10.17
CA GLY A 534 -13.94 -12.37 -10.67
C GLY A 534 -13.37 -12.00 -12.04
N HIS A 535 -13.98 -11.09 -12.80
CA HIS A 535 -13.42 -10.61 -14.08
C HIS A 535 -12.52 -9.39 -13.90
N GLN A 536 -11.40 -9.39 -14.63
CA GLN A 536 -10.45 -8.27 -14.72
C GLN A 536 -10.67 -7.50 -16.02
N MET A 537 -10.22 -6.26 -16.02
CA MET A 537 -10.28 -5.39 -17.19
C MET A 537 -8.95 -4.69 -17.44
N MET A 538 -8.74 -4.30 -18.69
CA MET A 538 -7.67 -3.39 -19.08
C MET A 538 -8.27 -2.25 -19.92
N LEU A 539 -7.84 -1.02 -19.69
CA LEU A 539 -8.13 0.09 -20.58
C LEU A 539 -7.44 -0.13 -21.93
N VAL A 540 -7.93 0.51 -22.99
CA VAL A 540 -7.23 0.47 -24.29
C VAL A 540 -5.81 1.05 -24.17
N SER A 541 -5.62 2.06 -23.32
CA SER A 541 -4.31 2.64 -23.01
C SER A 541 -3.43 1.76 -22.13
N ASP A 542 -3.98 0.78 -21.41
CA ASP A 542 -3.18 -0.19 -20.66
C ASP A 542 -2.53 -1.16 -21.64
N MET A 543 -3.30 -1.66 -22.62
CA MET A 543 -2.82 -2.66 -23.57
C MET A 543 -1.68 -2.16 -24.48
N VAL A 544 -1.50 -0.84 -24.64
CA VAL A 544 -0.34 -0.32 -25.40
C VAL A 544 0.98 -0.65 -24.70
N LEU A 545 0.99 -0.93 -23.40
CA LEU A 545 2.18 -1.39 -22.69
C LEU A 545 2.64 -2.76 -23.20
N LEU A 546 1.68 -3.62 -23.61
CA LEU A 546 1.96 -4.93 -24.19
C LEU A 546 2.32 -4.85 -25.69
N TRP A 547 1.73 -3.89 -26.41
CA TRP A 547 1.86 -3.80 -27.88
C TRP A 547 3.05 -2.97 -28.37
N ASP A 548 3.45 -1.91 -27.66
CA ASP A 548 4.59 -1.06 -28.01
C ASP A 548 5.89 -1.70 -27.47
N GLU A 549 6.84 -2.02 -28.34
CA GLU A 549 8.10 -2.69 -27.98
C GLU A 549 8.89 -1.93 -26.89
N GLY A 550 8.84 -0.60 -26.91
CA GLY A 550 9.56 0.23 -25.95
C GLY A 550 8.99 0.15 -24.53
N PHE A 551 7.67 0.00 -24.40
CA PHE A 551 7.02 -0.24 -23.11
C PHE A 551 7.10 -1.71 -22.69
N ARG A 552 6.90 -2.64 -23.64
CA ARG A 552 6.80 -4.08 -23.40
C ARG A 552 8.02 -4.66 -22.69
N GLN A 553 9.22 -4.25 -23.08
CA GLN A 553 10.46 -4.69 -22.42
C GLN A 553 10.50 -4.38 -20.91
N HIS A 554 9.81 -3.34 -20.45
CA HIS A 554 9.73 -3.00 -19.02
C HIS A 554 8.56 -3.71 -18.36
N LEU A 555 7.44 -3.85 -19.07
CA LEU A 555 6.27 -4.60 -18.62
C LEU A 555 6.64 -6.06 -18.29
N GLU A 556 7.36 -6.74 -19.18
CA GLU A 556 7.77 -8.14 -19.00
C GLU A 556 8.70 -8.30 -17.78
N VAL A 557 9.60 -7.34 -17.54
CA VAL A 557 10.45 -7.35 -16.31
C VAL A 557 9.59 -7.25 -15.05
N TYR A 558 8.58 -6.37 -15.04
CA TYR A 558 7.71 -6.21 -13.87
C TYR A 558 6.74 -7.38 -13.69
N ALA A 559 6.31 -8.01 -14.78
CA ALA A 559 5.50 -9.24 -14.74
C ALA A 559 6.23 -10.40 -14.05
N GLU A 560 7.56 -10.48 -14.18
CA GLU A 560 8.37 -11.54 -13.57
C GLU A 560 8.94 -11.18 -12.19
N ASP A 561 9.14 -9.89 -11.89
CA ASP A 561 9.84 -9.41 -10.69
C ASP A 561 9.05 -8.31 -9.96
N GLU A 562 8.25 -8.72 -8.97
CA GLU A 562 7.45 -7.82 -8.13
C GLU A 562 8.33 -6.85 -7.32
N GLU A 563 9.47 -7.29 -6.80
CA GLU A 563 10.35 -6.44 -6.01
C GLU A 563 10.99 -5.36 -6.89
N ARG A 564 11.34 -5.70 -8.14
CA ARG A 564 11.81 -4.71 -9.10
C ARG A 564 10.72 -3.69 -9.44
N LEU A 565 9.48 -4.13 -9.67
CA LEU A 565 8.34 -3.23 -9.88
C LEU A 565 8.16 -2.31 -8.66
N LYS A 566 8.18 -2.86 -7.45
CA LYS A 566 8.04 -2.14 -6.18
C LYS A 566 9.06 -1.01 -6.06
N ASP A 567 10.33 -1.32 -6.34
CA ASP A 567 11.43 -0.38 -6.30
C ASP A 567 11.32 0.74 -7.35
N ASP A 568 11.07 0.38 -8.61
CA ASP A 568 10.96 1.35 -9.71
C ASP A 568 9.70 2.22 -9.56
N PHE A 569 8.57 1.64 -9.15
CA PHE A 569 7.34 2.38 -8.84
C PHE A 569 7.58 3.38 -7.70
N GLY A 570 8.19 2.96 -6.59
CA GLY A 570 8.46 3.84 -5.45
C GLY A 570 9.30 5.06 -5.83
N ARG A 571 10.36 4.86 -6.63
CA ARG A 571 11.21 5.95 -7.15
C ARG A 571 10.45 6.85 -8.13
N ALA A 572 9.73 6.28 -9.08
CA ALA A 572 8.98 7.05 -10.08
C ALA A 572 7.84 7.86 -9.45
N PHE A 573 7.14 7.28 -8.47
CA PHE A 573 6.07 7.96 -7.73
C PHE A 573 6.59 9.08 -6.83
N GLN A 574 7.72 8.87 -6.14
CA GLN A 574 8.40 9.94 -5.43
C GLN A 574 8.75 11.10 -6.40
N ARG A 575 9.41 10.78 -7.50
CA ARG A 575 9.83 11.79 -8.49
C ARG A 575 8.63 12.57 -9.01
N LEU A 576 7.58 11.89 -9.46
CA LEU A 576 6.33 12.49 -9.92
C LEU A 576 5.77 13.48 -8.90
N THR A 577 5.63 13.04 -7.64
CA THR A 577 4.98 13.84 -6.59
C THR A 577 5.86 15.00 -6.10
N GLU A 578 7.13 15.07 -6.50
CA GLU A 578 8.04 16.20 -6.23
C GLU A 578 8.15 17.19 -7.40
N LEU A 579 7.64 16.85 -8.59
CA LEU A 579 7.66 17.75 -9.74
C LEU A 579 6.94 19.08 -9.44
N GLY A 580 7.61 20.21 -9.69
CA GLY A 580 7.08 21.56 -9.42
C GLY A 580 7.17 22.02 -7.95
N CYS A 581 7.72 21.20 -7.06
CA CYS A 581 8.03 21.60 -5.69
C CYS A 581 9.26 22.53 -5.63
N PRO A 582 9.38 23.39 -4.60
CA PRO A 582 10.50 24.32 -4.48
C PRO A 582 11.89 23.65 -4.46
N TRP A 583 11.98 22.45 -3.87
CA TRP A 583 13.20 21.65 -3.77
C TRP A 583 13.50 20.82 -5.03
N SER A 584 12.54 20.66 -5.96
CA SER A 584 12.83 19.89 -7.17
C SER A 584 13.65 20.65 -8.21
N LYS A 585 13.91 21.95 -8.00
CA LYS A 585 14.71 22.78 -8.92
C LYS A 585 16.18 22.34 -9.05
N ASP A 586 16.68 21.56 -8.09
CA ASP A 586 18.06 21.04 -8.10
C ASP A 586 18.17 19.63 -8.71
N TYR A 587 17.04 18.98 -9.05
CA TYR A 587 17.03 17.76 -9.84
C TYR A 587 17.15 18.12 -11.33
N GLY A 588 18.37 18.44 -11.76
CA GLY A 588 18.68 18.53 -13.19
C GLY A 588 18.36 17.20 -13.90
N PRO A 589 18.30 17.17 -15.25
CA PRO A 589 17.92 15.99 -16.05
C PRO A 589 18.85 14.76 -15.92
N ALA A 590 19.77 14.72 -14.96
CA ALA A 590 20.86 13.75 -14.88
C ALA A 590 21.11 13.14 -13.48
N SER A 591 20.32 13.43 -12.44
CA SER A 591 20.57 12.84 -11.11
C SER A 591 20.09 11.38 -10.95
N GLY A 592 19.14 10.93 -11.77
CA GLY A 592 18.71 9.52 -11.81
C GLY A 592 19.64 8.60 -12.62
N SER A 593 20.28 9.14 -13.67
CA SER A 593 21.14 8.35 -14.57
C SER A 593 22.53 8.05 -13.98
N GLN A 594 23.09 8.93 -13.13
CA GLN A 594 24.39 8.68 -12.49
C GLN A 594 24.31 7.64 -11.38
N ALA A 595 23.14 7.44 -10.76
CA ALA A 595 22.92 6.35 -9.81
C ALA A 595 22.89 4.98 -10.50
N LEU A 596 22.39 4.90 -11.73
CA LEU A 596 22.33 3.67 -12.54
C LEU A 596 23.73 3.18 -12.96
N GLU A 597 24.65 4.08 -13.32
CA GLU A 597 26.02 3.69 -13.68
C GLU A 597 26.87 3.26 -12.45
N ALA A 598 26.64 3.84 -11.27
CA ALA A 598 27.37 3.48 -10.05
C ALA A 598 26.97 2.10 -9.49
N VAL A 599 25.71 1.71 -9.64
CA VAL A 599 25.21 0.38 -9.22
C VAL A 599 25.62 -0.70 -10.23
N ALA A 600 25.61 -0.39 -11.54
CA ALA A 600 26.08 -1.30 -12.58
C ALA A 600 27.60 -1.55 -12.52
N ALA A 601 28.39 -0.62 -11.94
CA ALA A 601 29.83 -0.75 -11.78
C ALA A 601 30.29 -1.50 -10.52
N GLY A 602 29.38 -2.12 -9.74
CA GLY A 602 29.73 -3.09 -8.70
C GLY A 602 30.46 -2.52 -7.47
N GLY A 603 30.27 -1.25 -7.13
CA GLY A 603 30.92 -0.62 -5.97
C GLY A 603 29.92 0.03 -5.02
N CYS A 604 29.52 -0.68 -3.96
CA CYS A 604 28.83 -0.08 -2.82
C CYS A 604 29.91 0.47 -1.84
N PRO A 605 30.09 1.79 -1.65
CA PRO A 605 31.13 2.31 -0.79
C PRO A 605 30.57 2.65 0.60
N PHE A 606 29.85 1.74 1.26
CA PHE A 606 29.46 1.96 2.67
C PHE A 606 29.34 0.70 3.55
N LEU A 607 29.70 -0.48 3.05
CA LEU A 607 29.67 -1.73 3.84
C LEU A 607 30.99 -2.53 3.78
N SER A 608 32.12 -1.87 4.00
CA SER A 608 33.41 -2.56 4.21
C SER A 608 34.23 -2.03 5.40
N GLY A 609 33.57 -1.43 6.39
CA GLY A 609 34.24 -0.76 7.51
C GLY A 609 33.81 -1.15 8.94
N LEU A 610 32.97 -2.17 9.14
CA LEU A 610 32.48 -2.53 10.49
C LEU A 610 32.52 -4.04 10.81
N ALA A 611 33.54 -4.73 10.29
CA ALA A 611 33.94 -6.03 10.82
C ALA A 611 35.37 -5.92 11.39
N GLY A 612 35.50 -5.47 12.64
CA GLY A 612 36.79 -5.55 13.35
C GLY A 612 37.09 -4.45 14.37
N ALA A 613 36.28 -4.32 15.42
CA ALA A 613 36.70 -3.84 16.74
C ALA A 613 35.48 -4.07 17.67
N GLY A 614 35.49 -5.02 18.61
CA GLY A 614 36.46 -5.09 19.69
C GLY A 614 35.94 -4.22 20.83
N ALA A 615 35.25 -4.86 21.78
CA ALA A 615 34.68 -4.25 22.98
C ALA A 615 35.65 -3.29 23.70
N ALA A 616 35.15 -2.14 24.12
CA ALA A 616 35.66 -1.41 25.27
C ALA A 616 34.59 -0.44 25.81
N GLU A 617 34.29 -0.62 27.09
CA GLU A 617 33.46 0.22 27.96
C GLU A 617 34.03 1.65 28.09
N ASN A 618 33.14 2.65 28.05
CA ASN A 618 32.89 3.62 29.13
C ASN A 618 31.80 4.62 28.71
#